data_AF-A0ABD3QHE8-F1
#
_entry.id   AF-A0ABD3QHE8-F1
#
_cell.length_a   1.000
_cell.length_b   1.000
_cell.length_c   1.000
_cell.angle_alpha   90.00
_cell.angle_beta   90.00
_cell.angle_gamma   90.00
#
_symmetry.space_group_name_H-M   'P 1'
#
loop_
_entity.id
_entity.type
_entity.pdbx_description
1 polymer ?
#
loop_
_entity_poly.entity_id
_entity_poly.type
_entity_poly.pdbx_seq_one_letter_code
_entity_poly.pdbx_strand_id
1 'polypeptide(L)'
;MSQQLVNPKPFLLDLVGKTVRVRLKWGQEYQGKLASSDAYMNLELQETEEFIDGQFAGTLGEVLIRCNNVLYVKAADLRGAVPMED
;
A
#
# COMPACT_ATOMS: atom_id res chain seq x y z
N MET A 1 8.05 -21.80 -13.96
CA MET A 1 7.08 -21.17 -13.05
C MET A 1 5.75 -21.11 -13.78
N SER A 2 4.77 -21.94 -13.42
CA SER A 2 3.41 -21.74 -13.90
C SER A 2 2.94 -20.37 -13.39
N GLN A 3 2.55 -19.46 -14.26
CA GLN A 3 1.83 -18.27 -13.84
C GLN A 3 0.51 -18.76 -13.23
N GLN A 4 0.41 -18.75 -11.90
CA GLN A 4 -0.86 -18.96 -11.23
C GLN A 4 -1.76 -17.77 -11.60
N LEU A 5 -2.94 -18.07 -12.15
CA LEU A 5 -3.98 -17.07 -12.32
C LEU A 5 -4.42 -16.62 -10.92
N VAL A 6 -3.98 -15.43 -10.50
CA VAL A 6 -4.40 -14.84 -9.22
C VAL A 6 -5.49 -13.82 -9.51
N ASN A 7 -6.65 -14.02 -8.89
CA ASN A 7 -7.74 -13.06 -8.96
C ASN A 7 -7.41 -11.84 -8.09
N PRO A 8 -7.82 -10.61 -8.48
CA PRO A 8 -7.48 -9.39 -7.74
C PRO A 8 -7.94 -9.37 -6.27
N LYS A 9 -9.11 -9.96 -5.97
CA LYS A 9 -9.63 -10.04 -4.60
C LYS A 9 -8.76 -10.92 -3.69
N PRO A 10 -8.48 -12.20 -4.04
CA PRO A 10 -7.49 -13.01 -3.34
C PRO A 10 -6.13 -12.31 -3.19
N PHE A 11 -5.63 -11.67 -4.25
CA PHE A 11 -4.38 -10.92 -4.17
C PHE A 11 -4.40 -9.83 -3.09
N LEU A 12 -5.48 -9.04 -3.01
CA LEU A 12 -5.59 -7.99 -2.01
C LEU A 12 -5.75 -8.55 -0.59
N LEU A 13 -6.48 -9.66 -0.44
CA LEU A 13 -6.61 -10.38 0.84
C LEU A 13 -5.26 -10.93 1.32
N ASP A 14 -4.43 -11.45 0.42
CA ASP A 14 -3.08 -11.92 0.73
C ASP A 14 -2.13 -10.79 1.19
N LEU A 15 -2.48 -9.53 0.92
CA LEU A 15 -1.75 -8.36 1.38
C LEU A 15 -2.21 -7.85 2.76
N VAL A 16 -3.33 -8.34 3.29
CA VAL A 16 -3.80 -7.93 4.61
C VAL A 16 -2.76 -8.32 5.67
N GLY A 17 -2.46 -7.38 6.57
CA GLY A 17 -1.41 -7.47 7.58
C GLY A 17 0.00 -7.14 7.07
N LYS A 18 0.20 -6.96 5.77
CA LYS A 18 1.51 -6.61 5.17
C LYS A 18 1.58 -5.11 4.87
N THR A 19 2.80 -4.58 4.80
CA THR A 19 3.04 -3.22 4.34
C THR A 19 2.80 -3.15 2.83
N VAL A 20 1.98 -2.19 2.42
CA VAL A 20 1.64 -1.93 1.01
C VAL A 20 1.97 -0.49 0.66
N ARG A 21 2.18 -0.25 -0.62
CA ARG A 21 2.24 1.10 -1.19
C ARG A 21 1.05 1.30 -2.13
N VAL A 22 0.24 2.30 -1.83
CA VAL A 22 -0.97 2.68 -2.56
C VAL A 22 -0.71 4.00 -3.26
N ARG A 23 -0.80 4.05 -4.59
CA ARG A 23 -0.70 5.30 -5.35
C ARG A 23 -2.08 5.79 -5.72
N LEU A 24 -2.36 7.07 -5.50
CA LEU A 24 -3.58 7.72 -5.97
C LEU A 24 -3.43 8.23 -7.40
N LYS A 25 -4.57 8.45 -8.06
CA LYS A 25 -4.65 8.99 -9.44
C LYS A 25 -3.88 10.31 -9.63
N TRP A 26 -3.71 11.08 -8.57
CA TRP A 26 -3.10 12.42 -8.61
C TRP A 26 -1.63 12.43 -8.18
N GLY A 27 -1.02 11.26 -7.96
CA GLY A 27 0.41 11.12 -7.71
C GLY A 27 0.83 10.92 -6.25
N GLN A 28 -0.03 11.25 -5.28
CA GLN A 28 0.26 10.97 -3.87
C GLN A 28 0.39 9.46 -3.65
N GLU A 29 1.36 9.07 -2.84
CA GLU A 29 1.58 7.68 -2.45
C GLU A 29 1.46 7.54 -0.94
N TYR A 30 0.78 6.49 -0.51
CA TYR A 30 0.64 6.12 0.89
C TYR A 30 1.32 4.78 1.10
N GLN A 31 2.20 4.71 2.08
CA GLN A 31 2.82 3.47 2.51
C GLN A 31 2.38 3.16 3.93
N GLY A 32 1.80 2.00 4.16
CA GLY A 32 1.30 1.61 5.48
C GLY A 32 0.94 0.13 5.52
N LYS A 33 0.61 -0.36 6.71
CA LYS A 33 0.13 -1.73 6.89
C LYS A 33 -1.33 -1.82 6.46
N LEU A 34 -1.64 -2.72 5.51
CA LEU A 34 -3.03 -2.95 5.11
C LEU A 34 -3.78 -3.67 6.22
N ALA A 35 -4.63 -2.96 6.95
CA ALA A 35 -5.42 -3.52 8.05
C ALA A 35 -6.63 -4.28 7.54
N SER A 36 -7.35 -3.71 6.57
CA SER A 36 -8.53 -4.34 5.96
C SER A 36 -8.80 -3.83 4.55
N SER A 37 -9.62 -4.57 3.80
CA SER A 37 -10.22 -4.10 2.56
C SER A 37 -11.66 -4.61 2.44
N ASP A 38 -12.49 -3.89 1.69
CA ASP A 38 -13.89 -4.27 1.47
C ASP A 38 -14.15 -4.81 0.05
N ALA A 39 -15.41 -5.14 -0.23
CA ALA A 39 -15.84 -5.69 -1.52
C ALA A 39 -15.62 -4.73 -2.71
N TYR A 40 -15.48 -3.42 -2.45
CA TYR A 40 -15.22 -2.37 -3.43
C TYR A 40 -13.74 -1.98 -3.51
N MET A 41 -12.87 -2.61 -2.71
CA MET A 41 -11.45 -2.29 -2.57
C MET A 41 -11.19 -0.91 -1.95
N ASN A 42 -12.05 -0.46 -1.05
CA ASN A 42 -11.64 0.58 -0.09
C ASN A 42 -10.58 -0.04 0.84
N LEU A 43 -9.59 0.76 1.24
CA LEU A 43 -8.40 0.27 1.96
C LEU A 43 -8.26 0.99 3.29
N GLU A 44 -8.13 0.21 4.36
CA GLU A 44 -7.74 0.72 5.68
C GLU A 44 -6.24 0.50 5.86
N LEU A 45 -5.48 1.57 6.02
CA LEU A 45 -4.05 1.54 6.30
C LEU A 45 -3.78 2.00 7.73
N GLN A 46 -2.86 1.30 8.40
CA GLN A 46 -2.30 1.66 9.70
C GLN A 46 -0.84 2.07 9.53
N GLU A 47 -0.33 2.87 10.49
CA GLU A 47 1.06 3.34 10.50
C GLU A 47 1.47 4.00 9.17
N THR A 48 0.56 4.76 8.58
CA THR A 48 0.66 5.27 7.21
C THR A 48 1.60 6.47 7.12
N GLU A 49 2.48 6.45 6.13
CA GLU A 49 3.33 7.53 5.69
C GLU A 49 2.85 8.04 4.32
N GLU A 50 2.90 9.36 4.12
CA GLU A 50 2.57 10.01 2.86
C GLU A 50 3.85 10.41 2.10
N PHE A 51 3.82 10.19 0.80
CA PHE A 51 4.86 10.61 -0.13
C PHE A 51 4.23 11.46 -1.25
N ILE A 52 4.79 12.64 -1.49
CA ILE A 52 4.40 13.56 -2.57
C ILE A 52 5.61 13.70 -3.49
N ASP A 53 5.42 13.43 -4.78
CA ASP A 53 6.51 13.43 -5.78
C ASP A 53 7.71 12.54 -5.38
N GLY A 54 7.42 11.44 -4.69
CA GLY A 54 8.42 10.47 -4.21
C GLY A 54 9.17 10.90 -2.94
N GLN A 55 8.91 12.09 -2.42
CA GLN A 55 9.50 12.61 -1.18
C GLN A 55 8.60 12.34 0.01
N PHE A 56 9.18 11.97 1.15
CA PHE A 56 8.44 11.82 2.41
C PHE A 56 7.81 13.17 2.81
N ALA A 57 6.49 13.18 2.97
CA ALA A 57 5.72 14.36 3.36
C ALA A 57 5.31 14.32 4.84
N GLY A 58 5.12 13.13 5.42
CA GLY A 58 4.80 12.98 6.84
C GLY A 58 4.16 11.65 7.20
N THR A 59 3.91 11.47 8.50
CA THR A 59 3.18 10.32 9.06
C THR A 59 1.73 10.72 9.33
N LEU A 60 0.79 9.89 8.89
CA LEU A 60 -0.66 10.10 9.02
C LEU A 60 -1.31 9.14 10.01
N GLY A 61 -0.67 8.02 10.35
CA GLY A 61 -1.24 7.01 11.24
C GLY A 61 -2.31 6.17 10.54
N GLU A 62 -3.56 6.26 10.98
CA GLU A 62 -4.67 5.50 10.39
C GLU A 62 -5.32 6.27 9.23
N VAL A 63 -5.44 5.62 8.07
CA VAL A 63 -5.96 6.24 6.84
C VAL A 63 -6.95 5.30 6.15
N LEU A 64 -8.12 5.83 5.78
CA LEU A 64 -9.09 5.15 4.94
C LEU A 64 -9.04 5.71 3.52
N ILE A 65 -8.68 4.87 2.54
CA ILE A 65 -8.58 5.25 1.13
C ILE A 65 -9.80 4.73 0.37
N ARG A 66 -10.47 5.64 -0.34
CA ARG A 66 -11.60 5.28 -1.22
C ARG A 66 -11.10 4.69 -2.54
N CYS A 67 -11.69 3.56 -2.93
CA CYS A 67 -11.26 2.76 -4.08
C CYS A 67 -11.20 3.52 -5.41
N ASN A 68 -12.13 4.45 -5.65
CA ASN A 68 -12.21 5.19 -6.91
C ASN A 68 -11.05 6.18 -7.10
N ASN A 69 -10.26 6.45 -6.06
CA ASN A 69 -9.08 7.31 -6.14
C ASN A 69 -7.78 6.51 -6.28
N VAL A 70 -7.82 5.19 -6.06
CA VAL A 70 -6.66 4.30 -6.17
C VAL A 70 -6.27 4.13 -7.64
N LEU A 71 -4.98 4.29 -7.93
CA LEU A 71 -4.39 3.98 -9.22
C LEU A 71 -3.80 2.55 -9.19
N TYR A 72 -3.02 2.22 -8.17
CA TYR A 72 -2.56 0.85 -7.92
C TYR A 72 -2.27 0.58 -6.45
N VAL A 73 -2.19 -0.70 -6.12
CA VAL A 73 -1.66 -1.23 -4.86
C VAL A 73 -0.52 -2.19 -5.19
N LYS A 74 0.58 -2.10 -4.45
CA LYS A 74 1.67 -3.09 -4.50
C LYS A 74 2.12 -3.45 -3.09
N ALA A 75 2.67 -4.65 -2.91
CA ALA A 75 3.44 -4.95 -1.71
C ALA A 75 4.59 -3.94 -1.61
N ALA A 76 4.80 -3.38 -0.42
CA ALA A 76 6.02 -2.63 -0.16
C ALA A 76 7.13 -3.63 0.08
N ASP A 77 8.24 -3.50 -0.65
CA ASP A 77 9.43 -4.27 -0.31
C ASP A 77 9.87 -3.86 1.10
N LEU A 78 10.11 -4.81 1.99
CA LEU A 78 10.75 -4.56 3.30
C LEU A 78 12.20 -4.04 3.17
N ARG A 79 12.66 -3.70 1.95
CA ARG A 79 13.97 -3.13 1.62
C ARG A 79 14.10 -1.64 2.00
N GLY A 80 13.45 -1.23 3.09
CA GLY A 80 13.76 0.01 3.80
C GLY A 80 14.78 -0.19 4.92
N ALA A 81 15.05 -1.43 5.34
CA ALA A 81 16.22 -1.76 6.13
C ALA A 81 17.42 -1.99 5.20
N VAL A 82 17.87 -0.92 4.52
CA VAL A 82 19.25 -0.91 4.02
C VAL A 82 20.12 -0.83 5.28
N PRO A 83 21.01 -1.79 5.57
CA PRO A 83 22.01 -1.56 6.60
C PRO A 83 22.80 -0.33 6.17
N MET A 84 22.77 0.72 6.99
CA MET A 84 23.69 1.84 6.86
C MET A 84 25.08 1.22 7.00
N GLU A 85 25.80 1.08 5.89
CA GLU A 85 27.19 0.62 5.89
C GLU A 85 28.02 1.68 6.62
N ASP A 86 28.67 1.29 7.72
CA ASP A 86 29.81 1.99 8.30
C ASP A 86 31.08 1.72 7.46
#